data_AF-A0A1B7U2B5-F1
#
_entry.id   AF-A0A1B7U2B5-F1
#
_cell.length_a   1.000
_cell.length_b   1.000
_cell.length_c   1.000
_cell.angle_alpha   90.00
_cell.angle_beta   90.00
_cell.angle_gamma   90.00
#
_symmetry.space_group_name_H-M   'P 1'
#
loop_
_entity.id
_entity.type
_entity.pdbx_description
1 polymer ?
#
loop_
_entity_poly.entity_id
_entity_poly.type
_entity_poly.pdbx_seq_one_letter_code
_entity_poly.pdbx_strand_id
1 'polypeptide(L)' 'MMERDGFEKPNQFGYLPDGYHIQIKAAYPADYPPTIVATSPCFPGDLRQDGLPVPKVIRQSPPGS' A
#
# COMPACT_ATOMS: atom_id res chain seq x y z
N MET A 1 2.02 -11.06 4.98
CA MET A 1 0.95 -10.75 4.01
C MET A 1 -0.13 -11.80 4.16
N MET A 2 -1.39 -11.39 4.31
CA MET A 2 -2.52 -12.29 4.55
C MET A 2 -3.62 -12.02 3.53
N GLU A 3 -4.20 -13.07 2.96
CA GLU A 3 -5.39 -12.96 2.11
C GLU A 3 -6.63 -12.97 3.00
N ARG A 4 -7.62 -12.11 2.71
CA ARG A 4 -8.90 -12.05 3.45
C ARG A 4 -10.05 -12.45 2.55
N ASP A 5 -11.02 -13.16 3.13
CA ASP A 5 -12.24 -13.58 2.44
C ASP A 5 -13.20 -12.40 2.21
N GLY A 6 -14.02 -12.46 1.16
CA GLY A 6 -14.98 -11.40 0.79
C GLY A 6 -14.47 -10.29 -0.14
N PHE A 7 -13.25 -10.40 -0.68
CA PHE A 7 -12.72 -9.51 -1.72
C PHE A 7 -12.27 -10.29 -2.96
N GLU A 8 -12.29 -9.65 -4.13
CA GLU A 8 -11.95 -10.29 -5.39
C GLU A 8 -10.46 -10.59 -5.49
N LYS A 9 -10.09 -11.88 -5.55
CA LYS A 9 -8.70 -12.32 -5.45
C LYS A 9 -7.92 -11.97 -6.72
N PRO A 10 -6.62 -11.63 -6.63
CA PRO A 10 -5.79 -11.65 -5.41
C PRO A 10 -5.82 -10.33 -4.62
N ASN A 11 -6.09 -10.40 -3.30
CA ASN A 11 -5.95 -9.24 -2.40
C ASN A 11 -4.94 -9.51 -1.30
N GLN A 12 -4.12 -8.52 -1.00
CA GLN A 12 -3.03 -8.68 -0.06
C GLN A 12 -3.08 -7.70 1.10
N PHE A 13 -3.20 -8.29 2.28
CA PHE A 13 -3.21 -7.78 3.66
C PHE A 13 -1.82 -7.51 4.25
N GLY A 14 -1.40 -6.28 4.50
CA GLY A 14 -0.14 -5.97 5.21
C GLY A 14 -0.37 -5.14 6.48
N TYR A 15 0.16 -5.59 7.61
CA TYR A 15 0.24 -4.83 8.85
C TYR A 15 1.72 -4.70 9.20
N LEU A 16 2.23 -3.48 9.19
CA LEU A 16 3.61 -3.20 9.55
C LEU A 16 3.70 -2.92 11.06
N PRO A 17 4.83 -3.25 11.71
CA PRO A 17 4.98 -3.11 13.16
C PRO A 17 4.91 -1.65 13.65
N ASP A 18 5.08 -0.69 12.76
CA ASP A 18 4.95 0.76 12.97
C ASP A 18 3.49 1.26 12.87
N GLY A 19 2.53 0.35 12.70
CA GLY A 19 1.10 0.65 12.67
C GLY A 19 0.55 1.01 11.29
N TYR A 20 1.38 1.01 10.24
CA TYR A 20 0.89 1.19 8.87
C TYR A 20 0.13 -0.04 8.39
N HIS A 21 -1.00 0.19 7.74
CA HIS A 21 -1.79 -0.85 7.10
C HIS A 21 -1.77 -0.66 5.58
N ILE A 22 -1.40 -1.70 4.84
CA ILE A 22 -1.36 -1.70 3.37
C ILE A 22 -2.36 -2.73 2.86
N GLN A 23 -3.17 -2.33 1.89
CA GLN A 23 -4.13 -3.19 1.20
C GLN A 23 -3.89 -3.09 -0.30
N ILE A 24 -3.62 -4.21 -0.94
CA ILE A 24 -3.61 -4.31 -2.40
C ILE A 24 -4.91 -5.02 -2.77
N LYS A 25 -5.77 -4.34 -3.52
CA LYS A 25 -7.07 -4.86 -3.93
C LYS A 25 -7.10 -5.12 -5.43
N ALA A 26 -7.45 -6.33 -5.83
CA ALA A 26 -7.77 -6.60 -7.23
C ALA A 26 -9.07 -5.85 -7.60
N ALA A 27 -9.19 -5.48 -8.86
CA ALA A 27 -10.37 -4.81 -9.39
C ALA A 27 -11.17 -5.77 -10.27
N TYR A 28 -12.49 -5.63 -10.23
CA TYR A 28 -13.41 -6.26 -11.17
C TYR A 28 -13.93 -5.23 -12.18
N PRO A 29 -13.96 -5.54 -13.49
CA PRO A 29 -13.35 -6.71 -14.14
C PRO A 29 -11.81 -6.70 -14.12
N ALA A 30 -11.18 -7.86 -14.32
CA ALA A 30 -9.72 -8.07 -14.18
C ALA A 30 -8.84 -7.18 -15.08
N ASP A 31 -9.41 -6.54 -16.08
CA ASP A 31 -8.74 -5.56 -16.95
C ASP A 31 -8.53 -4.20 -16.25
N TYR A 32 -9.18 -3.97 -15.11
CA TYR A 32 -9.05 -2.74 -14.35
C TYR A 32 -7.80 -2.75 -13.49
N PRO A 33 -7.14 -1.59 -13.32
CA PRO A 33 -5.95 -1.50 -12.49
C PRO A 33 -6.28 -1.81 -11.03
N PRO A 34 -5.38 -2.50 -10.31
CA PRO A 34 -5.57 -2.77 -8.89
C PRO A 34 -5.52 -1.46 -8.08
N THR A 35 -6.17 -1.46 -6.93
CA THR A 35 -6.13 -0.33 -5.99
C THR A 35 -5.13 -0.61 -4.87
N ILE A 36 -4.26 0.36 -4.57
CA ILE A 36 -3.38 0.33 -3.41
C ILE A 36 -3.93 1.32 -2.38
N VAL A 37 -4.23 0.83 -1.18
CA VAL A 37 -4.62 1.66 -0.03
C VAL A 37 -3.54 1.54 1.03
N ALA A 38 -2.93 2.66 1.38
CA ALA A 38 -2.01 2.76 2.51
C ALA A 38 -2.65 3.65 3.59
N THR A 39 -2.74 3.13 4.80
CA THR A 39 -3.27 3.84 5.97
C THR A 39 -2.14 3.99 6.97
N SER A 40 -1.79 5.23 7.29
CA SER A 40 -0.93 5.54 8.42
C SER A 40 -1.74 5.58 9.71
N PRO A 41 -1.17 5.19 10.86
CA PRO A 41 -1.76 5.54 12.14
C PRO A 41 -1.73 7.07 12.32
N CYS A 42 -2.56 7.59 13.22
CA CYS A 42 -2.49 9.00 13.60
C CYS A 42 -1.21 9.24 14.39
N PHE A 43 -0.13 9.59 13.70
CA PHE A 43 1.12 9.98 14.35
C PHE A 43 0.97 11.35 15.05
N PRO A 44 1.60 11.54 16.23
CA PRO A 44 1.72 12.84 16.87
C PRO A 44 2.27 13.88 15.88
N GLY A 45 1.74 15.12 15.95
CA GLY A 45 2.18 16.21 15.09
C GLY A 45 3.68 16.51 15.20
N ASP A 46 4.29 16.22 16.35
CA ASP A 46 5.73 16.42 16.58
C ASP A 46 6.63 15.46 15.79
N LEU A 47 6.08 14.37 15.24
CA LEU A 47 6.79 13.45 14.33
C LEU A 47 6.66 13.87 12.86
N ARG A 48 5.85 14.89 12.56
CA ARG A 48 5.63 15.37 11.20
C ARG A 48 6.89 16.08 10.71
N GLN A 49 7.49 15.55 9.65
CA GLN A 49 8.58 16.22 8.95
C GLN A 49 8.05 16.90 7.69
N ASP A 50 7.94 18.23 7.74
CA ASP A 50 7.60 19.04 6.58
C ASP A 50 8.80 19.15 5.61
N GLY A 51 8.51 19.45 4.34
CA GLY A 51 9.55 19.69 3.33
C GLY A 51 10.23 18.44 2.77
N LEU A 52 9.74 17.24 3.09
CA LEU A 52 10.20 16.01 2.43
C LEU A 52 9.94 16.09 0.93
N PRO A 53 10.96 15.80 0.09
CA PRO A 53 10.77 15.82 -1.35
C PRO A 53 9.79 14.71 -1.74
N VAL A 54 8.65 15.08 -2.33
CA VAL A 54 7.72 14.10 -2.88
C VAL A 54 8.36 13.45 -4.10
N PRO A 55 8.62 12.13 -4.10
CA PRO A 55 9.15 11.48 -5.28
C PRO A 55 8.12 11.55 -6.41
N LYS A 56 8.43 12.35 -7.44
CA LYS A 56 7.55 12.54 -8.60
C LYS A 56 7.45 11.28 -9.48
N VAL A 57 8.43 10.38 -9.39
CA VAL A 57 8.53 9.18 -10.22
C VAL A 57 9.00 8.01 -9.37
N ILE A 58 8.18 6.97 -9.28
CA ILE A 58 8.57 5.68 -8.70
C ILE A 58 9.18 4.85 -9.84
N ARG A 59 10.47 4.53 -9.75
CA ARG A 59 11.14 3.63 -10.71
C ARG A 59 11.05 2.20 -10.18
N GLN A 60 10.42 1.31 -10.93
CA GLN A 60 10.43 -0.12 -10.62
C GLN A 60 11.81 -0.69 -10.98
N SER A 61 12.47 -1.30 -10.00
CA SER A 61 13.60 -2.18 -10.30
C SER A 61 13.08 -3.48 -10.91
N PRO A 62 13.78 -4.08 -11.89
CA PRO A 62 13.41 -5.39 -12.40
C PRO A 62 13.41 -6.41 -11.24
N PRO A 63 12.49 -7.38 -11.23
CA PRO A 63 12.50 -8.44 -10.23
C PRO A 63 13.85 -9.16 -10.28
N GLY A 64 14.49 -9.30 -9.11
CA GLY A 64 15.79 -9.97 -8.98
C GLY A 64 15.75 -11.36 -9.59
N SER A 65 16.77 -11.66 -10.41
CA SER A 65 16.98 -12.96 -11.06
C SER A 65 17.30 -14.07 -10.06
#